data_AF-W7EDE1-F1
#
_entry.id   AF-W7EDE1-F1
#
_cell.length_a   1.000
_cell.length_b   1.000
_cell.length_c   1.000
_cell.angle_alpha   90.00
_cell.angle_beta   90.00
_cell.angle_gamma   90.00
#
_symmetry.space_group_name_H-M   'P 1'
#
loop_
_entity.id
_entity.type
_entity.pdbx_description
1 polymer ?
#
loop_
_entity_poly.entity_id
_entity_poly.type
_entity_poly.pdbx_seq_one_letter_code
_entity_poly.pdbx_strand_id
1 'polypeptide(L)'
;MDKFQRGHHTHSTPASERTRSRAPTATGDKTIAKKRSSLGRAAGGFQSRLLASLRSRRKSDNNGLAPSSSSSPSSPFLDALFRLPDELHIYMLRELCVADLLALRRTSRVLNMLVMENAPALVRYWVKHRMGNLHLQLYPAPRPNAIDFPFLLTMRRRHIASLRLTRQLADHLVGEPVEPAVSPRQMQLWSSVYERMLPLVFGVGYFLDEHRRLLLERDLGHIRPRSRIGYHVRTTPGIADQERKIVKNLDAPLRLQYFYMYCFIVQVLLRKTRPASSAEAVATFLRGWSHQPACYEDVAFFLILGGIGRVAKLLACPTYSERRRYLLSFRTHMSPHTSKCWRRHWKDAGVVSPALLDDIPCTQIGITQLDQIWAPLIAQMMGPGSRDCSEQEKRRYEELKLSGKFINEVMGYDILQGRAADGGELDDDHEP
;
A
#
# COMPACT_ATOMS: atom_id res chain seq x y z
N MET A 1 41.87 -52.15 -21.98
CA MET A 1 42.70 -53.19 -21.35
C MET A 1 43.84 -52.48 -20.64
N ASP A 2 43.96 -52.80 -19.35
CA ASP A 2 45.11 -52.64 -18.46
C ASP A 2 45.73 -51.25 -18.20
N LYS A 3 46.10 -50.84 -16.99
CA LYS A 3 45.79 -51.18 -15.58
C LYS A 3 46.84 -50.43 -14.73
N PHE A 4 46.56 -50.34 -13.42
CA PHE A 4 47.45 -50.10 -12.27
C PHE A 4 47.67 -48.63 -11.86
N GLN A 5 47.04 -48.09 -10.80
CA GLN A 5 46.96 -48.46 -9.35
C GLN A 5 48.32 -48.58 -8.62
N ARG A 6 48.56 -47.65 -7.69
CA ARG A 6 49.02 -47.78 -6.28
C ARG A 6 49.42 -46.38 -5.79
N GLY A 7 49.19 -45.91 -4.56
CA GLY A 7 48.72 -46.56 -3.33
C GLY A 7 49.46 -45.94 -2.12
N HIS A 8 48.72 -45.16 -1.31
CA HIS A 8 48.73 -45.00 0.15
C HIS A 8 49.97 -44.62 1.02
N HIS A 9 49.70 -43.56 1.83
CA HIS A 9 49.92 -43.37 3.29
C HIS A 9 51.35 -43.34 3.86
N THR A 10 51.75 -42.41 4.73
CA THR A 10 51.36 -42.30 6.17
C THR A 10 52.22 -41.23 6.90
N HIS A 11 51.68 -40.72 8.03
CA HIS A 11 52.36 -40.17 9.23
C HIS A 11 53.11 -38.83 9.11
N SER A 12 53.16 -37.91 10.09
CA SER A 12 52.53 -37.75 11.42
C SER A 12 52.98 -36.39 11.98
N THR A 13 52.10 -35.73 12.76
CA THR A 13 52.28 -34.55 13.64
C THR A 13 53.43 -34.73 14.67
N PRO A 14 53.96 -33.69 15.39
CA PRO A 14 53.16 -32.89 16.35
C PRO A 14 53.59 -31.44 16.71
N ALA A 15 52.59 -30.71 17.27
CA ALA A 15 52.55 -29.82 18.44
C ALA A 15 53.71 -28.87 18.86
N SER A 16 53.35 -27.62 19.17
CA SER A 16 53.47 -26.97 20.51
C SER A 16 53.11 -25.47 20.37
N GLU A 17 51.93 -24.98 20.75
CA GLU A 17 51.45 -24.64 22.10
C GLU A 17 52.33 -23.62 22.87
N ARG A 18 51.86 -22.37 22.98
CA ARG A 18 52.21 -21.48 24.11
C ARG A 18 51.07 -20.49 24.40
N THR A 19 50.22 -20.93 25.30
CA THR A 19 49.36 -20.14 26.19
C THR A 19 50.22 -19.27 27.12
N ARG A 20 49.77 -18.03 27.40
CA ARG A 20 50.04 -17.38 28.69
C ARG A 20 48.94 -16.42 29.07
N SER A 21 48.19 -16.83 30.10
CA SER A 21 47.28 -16.04 30.90
C SER A 21 48.03 -15.27 31.99
N ARG A 22 47.59 -14.04 32.31
CA ARG A 22 47.56 -13.50 33.68
C ARG A 22 46.77 -12.18 33.74
N ALA A 23 45.83 -12.11 34.68
CA ALA A 23 45.23 -10.90 35.24
C ALA A 23 45.58 -10.87 36.76
N PRO A 24 45.10 -9.94 37.62
CA PRO A 24 44.56 -8.58 37.44
C PRO A 24 45.25 -7.55 38.40
N THR A 25 45.02 -6.25 38.22
CA THR A 25 45.06 -5.26 39.32
C THR A 25 44.08 -4.11 39.07
N ALA A 26 43.30 -3.81 40.10
CA ALA A 26 42.25 -2.80 40.19
C ALA A 26 42.81 -1.38 40.38
N THR A 27 42.02 -0.37 40.00
CA THR A 27 41.62 0.82 40.79
C THR A 27 40.97 1.87 39.88
N GLY A 28 39.80 2.40 40.27
CA GLY A 28 39.18 3.54 39.58
C GLY A 28 37.65 3.51 39.49
N ASP A 29 36.98 3.45 40.64
CA ASP A 29 35.53 3.65 40.78
C ASP A 29 35.07 5.01 40.23
N LYS A 30 34.16 4.99 39.24
CA LYS A 30 33.18 6.07 39.02
C LYS A 30 31.82 5.44 38.75
N THR A 31 31.10 5.23 39.85
CA THR A 31 29.68 4.90 39.90
C THR A 31 28.84 5.95 39.15
N ILE A 32 28.46 5.67 37.90
CA ILE A 32 27.35 6.37 37.25
C ILE A 32 26.08 5.75 37.82
N ALA A 33 25.53 6.41 38.84
CA ALA A 33 24.26 6.07 39.43
C ALA A 33 23.16 6.05 38.35
N LYS A 34 22.74 4.85 37.95
CA LYS A 34 21.47 4.59 37.26
C LYS A 34 20.34 5.01 38.20
N LYS A 35 19.94 6.29 38.12
CA LYS A 35 18.70 6.76 38.72
C LYS A 35 17.55 6.20 37.88
N ARG A 36 16.98 5.08 38.35
CA ARG A 36 15.65 4.62 37.96
C ARG A 36 14.69 5.82 38.08
N SER A 37 14.16 6.30 36.96
CA SER A 37 13.04 7.23 37.00
C SER A 37 11.79 6.42 37.36
N SER A 38 11.41 6.50 38.63
CA SER A 38 10.19 5.94 39.18
C SER A 38 8.98 6.40 38.37
N LEU A 39 8.13 5.44 38.00
CA LEU A 39 6.74 5.66 37.62
C LEU A 39 6.05 6.49 38.71
N GLY A 40 5.51 7.64 38.34
CA GLY A 40 4.65 8.42 39.23
C GLY A 40 4.75 9.93 38.96
N ARG A 41 3.63 10.50 38.51
CA ARG A 41 3.38 11.94 38.21
C ARG A 41 3.92 12.47 36.89
N ALA A 42 3.04 12.48 35.88
CA ALA A 42 3.15 13.40 34.75
C ALA A 42 1.78 13.83 34.20
N ALA A 43 0.78 14.09 35.07
CA ALA A 43 -0.45 14.76 34.65
C ALA A 43 -0.28 16.30 34.51
N GLY A 44 0.83 16.87 35.01
CA GLY A 44 1.10 18.32 34.99
C GLY A 44 2.13 18.78 33.94
N GLY A 45 2.74 17.87 33.17
CA GLY A 45 3.82 18.20 32.23
C GLY A 45 3.33 18.75 30.88
N PHE A 46 2.16 18.33 30.43
CA PHE A 46 1.60 18.70 29.12
C PHE A 46 1.03 20.12 29.12
N GLN A 47 0.12 20.40 30.04
CA GLN A 47 -0.48 21.74 30.20
C GLN A 47 0.60 22.79 30.42
N SER A 48 1.62 22.49 31.23
CA SER A 48 2.74 23.41 31.46
C SER A 48 3.62 23.63 30.22
N ARG A 49 3.89 22.61 29.41
CA ARG A 49 4.63 22.75 28.13
C ARG A 49 3.84 23.49 27.07
N LEU A 50 2.53 23.26 26.96
CA LEU A 50 1.66 23.97 26.02
C LEU A 50 1.52 25.44 26.39
N LEU A 51 1.20 25.73 27.66
CA LEU A 51 1.15 27.09 28.18
C LEU A 51 2.52 27.79 28.06
N ALA A 52 3.62 27.06 28.26
CA ALA A 52 4.96 27.58 28.01
C ALA A 52 5.23 27.85 26.52
N SER A 53 4.74 27.03 25.60
CA SER A 53 4.91 27.25 24.15
C SER A 53 4.15 28.48 23.65
N LEU A 54 2.96 28.75 24.22
CA LEU A 54 2.19 29.97 23.98
C LEU A 54 2.90 31.20 24.59
N ARG A 55 3.63 31.02 25.70
CA ARG A 55 4.41 32.09 26.37
C ARG A 55 5.81 32.29 25.79
N SER A 56 6.45 31.27 25.19
CA SER A 56 7.85 31.30 24.73
C SER A 56 8.07 32.18 23.50
N ARG A 57 7.00 32.58 22.80
CA ARG A 57 7.09 33.60 21.74
C ARG A 57 7.41 35.01 22.28
N ARG A 58 7.50 35.18 23.61
CA ARG A 58 7.77 36.46 24.30
C ARG A 58 9.25 36.78 24.58
N LYS A 59 10.21 35.88 24.30
CA LYS A 59 11.60 36.03 24.78
C LYS A 59 12.65 36.14 23.66
N SER A 60 12.34 36.88 22.59
CA SER A 60 13.32 37.21 21.54
C SER A 60 13.33 38.69 21.14
N ASP A 61 12.76 39.58 21.95
CA ASP A 61 12.96 41.02 21.83
C ASP A 61 13.04 41.58 23.25
N ASN A 62 14.27 41.82 23.73
CA ASN A 62 14.51 42.50 24.99
C ASN A 62 15.52 43.61 24.77
N ASN A 63 15.02 44.76 24.31
CA ASN A 63 15.62 46.05 24.62
C ASN A 63 14.54 47.14 24.52
N GLY A 64 14.25 47.82 25.63
CA GLY A 64 13.59 49.13 25.64
C GLY A 64 12.14 49.19 26.15
N LEU A 65 12.01 49.46 27.45
CA LEU A 65 11.08 50.43 28.09
C LEU A 65 9.79 50.82 27.33
N ALA A 66 8.62 50.30 27.76
CA ALA A 66 7.35 51.03 27.94
C ALA A 66 6.21 50.07 28.38
N PRO A 67 5.31 50.46 29.30
CA PRO A 67 4.11 49.71 29.63
C PRO A 67 2.94 50.21 28.77
N SER A 68 2.76 49.64 27.58
CA SER A 68 1.56 49.92 26.78
C SER A 68 1.20 48.74 25.88
N SER A 69 0.19 48.00 26.34
CA SER A 69 -0.89 47.43 25.50
C SER A 69 -0.50 46.95 24.10
N SER A 70 -0.02 45.72 23.98
CA SER A 70 -0.17 44.93 22.75
C SER A 70 -0.02 43.44 23.04
N SER A 71 -0.91 42.90 23.89
CA SER A 71 -1.15 41.46 23.89
C SER A 71 -1.78 41.09 22.55
N SER A 72 -1.02 40.57 21.60
CA SER A 72 -1.63 39.79 20.52
C SER A 72 -2.46 38.69 21.19
N PRO A 73 -3.76 38.58 20.89
CA PRO A 73 -4.65 37.72 21.66
C PRO A 73 -4.24 36.27 21.43
N SER A 74 -3.71 35.60 22.45
CA SER A 74 -3.97 34.17 22.53
C SER A 74 -5.49 34.07 22.56
N SER A 75 -6.06 33.39 21.56
CA SER A 75 -7.50 33.27 21.46
C SER A 75 -8.01 32.73 22.81
N PRO A 76 -8.94 33.42 23.49
CA PRO A 76 -9.43 33.00 24.80
C PRO A 76 -10.04 31.59 24.71
N PHE A 77 -10.56 31.24 23.54
CA PHE A 77 -10.99 29.89 23.20
C PHE A 77 -9.85 28.88 23.23
N LEU A 78 -8.70 29.16 22.60
CA LEU A 78 -7.57 28.23 22.61
C LEU A 78 -6.98 28.08 24.01
N ASP A 79 -6.90 29.17 24.78
CA ASP A 79 -6.44 29.12 26.17
C ASP A 79 -7.39 28.29 27.05
N ALA A 80 -8.70 28.39 26.84
CA ALA A 80 -9.68 27.53 27.49
C ALA A 80 -9.54 26.06 27.04
N LEU A 81 -9.42 25.83 25.72
CA LEU A 81 -9.28 24.51 25.12
C LEU A 81 -8.08 23.77 25.71
N PHE A 82 -6.90 24.40 25.80
CA PHE A 82 -5.69 23.76 26.32
C PHE A 82 -5.67 23.55 27.83
N ARG A 83 -6.56 24.20 28.58
CA ARG A 83 -6.73 23.97 30.04
C ARG A 83 -7.60 22.76 30.35
N LEU A 84 -8.34 22.23 29.38
CA LEU A 84 -9.15 21.04 29.58
C LEU A 84 -8.27 19.83 29.93
N PRO A 85 -8.81 18.85 30.68
CA PRO A 85 -8.16 17.56 30.87
C PRO A 85 -7.99 16.79 29.55
N ASP A 86 -6.98 15.92 29.50
CA ASP A 86 -6.64 15.12 28.31
C ASP A 86 -7.83 14.25 27.85
N GLU A 87 -8.67 13.79 28.78
CA GLU A 87 -9.86 13.00 28.48
C GLU A 87 -10.86 13.78 27.61
N LEU A 88 -11.02 15.08 27.88
CA LEU A 88 -11.89 15.94 27.07
C LEU A 88 -11.27 16.24 25.71
N HIS A 89 -9.94 16.39 25.63
CA HIS A 89 -9.26 16.49 24.34
C HIS A 89 -9.49 15.25 23.49
N ILE A 90 -9.33 14.05 24.06
CA ILE A 90 -9.58 12.80 23.34
C ILE A 90 -11.04 12.72 22.89
N TYR A 91 -11.98 13.10 23.76
CA TYR A 91 -13.41 13.10 23.44
C TYR A 91 -13.74 14.03 22.26
N MET A 92 -13.20 15.25 22.23
CA MET A 92 -13.42 16.16 21.11
C MET A 92 -12.73 15.67 19.83
N LEU A 93 -11.48 15.23 19.94
CA LEU A 93 -10.66 14.83 18.79
C LEU A 93 -11.16 13.54 18.12
N ARG A 94 -11.78 12.61 18.85
CA ARG A 94 -12.28 11.35 18.28
C ARG A 94 -13.51 11.52 17.38
N GLU A 95 -14.26 12.61 17.56
CA GLU A 95 -15.43 12.92 16.72
C GLU A 95 -15.03 13.54 15.37
N LEU A 96 -13.81 14.05 15.27
CA LEU A 96 -13.26 14.60 14.03
C LEU A 96 -12.87 13.48 13.07
N CYS A 97 -13.12 13.66 11.76
CA CYS A 97 -12.62 12.70 10.79
C CYS A 97 -11.09 12.84 10.63
N VAL A 98 -10.40 11.84 10.09
CA VAL A 98 -8.93 11.92 9.94
C VAL A 98 -8.49 13.06 9.00
N ALA A 99 -9.32 13.53 8.06
CA ALA A 99 -8.99 14.73 7.29
C ALA A 99 -8.95 15.98 8.17
N ASP A 100 -9.93 16.14 9.06
CA ASP A 100 -10.00 17.28 9.98
C ASP A 100 -8.85 17.23 10.99
N LEU A 101 -8.51 16.03 11.51
CA LEU A 101 -7.33 15.85 12.36
C LEU A 101 -6.04 16.26 11.63
N LEU A 102 -5.91 15.91 10.36
CA LEU A 102 -4.75 16.32 9.55
C LEU A 102 -4.75 17.83 9.26
N ALA A 103 -5.91 18.43 9.01
CA ALA A 103 -6.06 19.87 8.85
C ALA A 103 -5.68 20.60 10.14
N LEU A 104 -6.18 20.12 11.29
CA LEU A 104 -5.89 20.64 12.63
C LEU A 104 -4.39 20.61 12.96
N ARG A 105 -3.68 19.55 12.55
CA ARG A 105 -2.22 19.47 12.69
C ARG A 105 -1.47 20.51 11.86
N ARG A 106 -2.06 20.98 10.75
CA ARG A 106 -1.43 21.95 9.85
C ARG A 106 -1.73 23.40 10.24
N THR A 107 -2.72 23.67 11.09
CA THR A 107 -3.08 25.04 11.46
C THR A 107 -2.07 25.68 12.41
N SER A 108 -1.55 24.95 13.40
CA SER A 108 -0.50 25.46 14.30
C SER A 108 0.34 24.35 14.94
N ARG A 109 1.54 24.71 15.42
CA ARG A 109 2.44 23.77 16.14
C ARG A 109 1.79 23.24 17.42
N VAL A 110 1.05 24.08 18.14
CA VAL A 110 0.42 23.74 19.42
C VAL A 110 -0.72 22.72 19.21
N LEU A 111 -1.54 22.92 18.17
CA LEU A 111 -2.58 21.96 17.78
C LEU A 111 -2.00 20.66 17.22
N ASN A 112 -0.86 20.71 16.53
CA ASN A 112 -0.15 19.49 16.15
C ASN A 112 0.31 18.68 17.38
N MET A 113 0.85 19.35 18.42
CA MET A 113 1.23 18.67 19.66
C MET A 113 0.02 18.04 20.34
N LEU A 114 -1.10 18.78 20.46
CA LEU A 114 -2.35 18.26 21.02
C LEU A 114 -2.80 16.96 20.33
N VAL A 115 -2.78 16.90 19.00
CA VAL A 115 -3.17 15.70 18.24
C VAL A 115 -2.16 14.58 18.41
N MET A 116 -0.86 14.87 18.35
CA MET A 116 0.19 13.86 18.41
C MET A 116 0.33 13.23 19.80
N GLU A 117 0.14 13.98 20.86
CA GLU A 117 0.18 13.45 22.23
C GLU A 117 -1.01 12.53 22.54
N ASN A 118 -2.18 12.85 21.98
CA ASN A 118 -3.37 12.01 22.08
C ASN A 118 -3.45 10.92 21.00
N ALA A 119 -2.47 10.83 20.09
CA ALA A 119 -2.52 9.93 18.94
C ALA A 119 -2.71 8.46 19.32
N PRO A 120 -2.05 7.89 20.34
CA PRO A 120 -2.27 6.48 20.71
C PRO A 120 -3.72 6.20 21.13
N ALA A 121 -4.33 7.10 21.90
CA ALA A 121 -5.73 6.96 22.34
C ALA A 121 -6.69 7.09 21.15
N LEU A 122 -6.44 8.06 20.27
CA LEU A 122 -7.22 8.23 19.04
C LEU A 122 -7.13 7.00 18.16
N VAL A 123 -5.93 6.49 17.87
CA VAL A 123 -5.79 5.34 16.97
C VAL A 123 -6.44 4.09 17.57
N ARG A 124 -6.34 3.86 18.90
CA ARG A 124 -7.08 2.78 19.57
C ARG A 124 -8.59 2.91 19.39
N TYR A 125 -9.14 4.11 19.55
CA TYR A 125 -10.56 4.36 19.32
C TYR A 125 -10.95 4.09 17.86
N TRP A 126 -10.17 4.58 16.89
CA TRP A 126 -10.41 4.36 15.46
C TRP A 126 -10.37 2.89 15.08
N VAL A 127 -9.38 2.15 15.56
CA VAL A 127 -9.27 0.69 15.35
C VAL A 127 -10.49 -0.03 15.90
N LYS A 128 -10.94 0.33 17.11
CA LYS A 128 -12.06 -0.35 17.78
C LYS A 128 -13.43 -0.01 17.20
N HIS A 129 -13.64 1.24 16.77
CA HIS A 129 -14.99 1.75 16.47
C HIS A 129 -15.22 2.22 15.04
N ARG A 130 -14.15 2.44 14.25
CA ARG A 130 -14.25 3.05 12.91
C ARG A 130 -13.64 2.19 11.80
N MET A 131 -12.80 1.21 12.12
CA MET A 131 -12.23 0.28 11.14
C MET A 131 -13.14 -0.95 10.98
N GLY A 132 -13.36 -1.38 9.73
CA GLY A 132 -14.15 -2.57 9.44
C GLY A 132 -13.35 -3.87 9.68
N ASN A 133 -14.07 -4.99 9.74
CA ASN A 133 -13.47 -6.31 9.97
C ASN A 133 -12.42 -6.67 8.91
N LEU A 134 -12.72 -6.41 7.62
CA LEU A 134 -11.79 -6.67 6.52
C LEU A 134 -10.48 -5.88 6.67
N HIS A 135 -10.54 -4.63 7.14
CA HIS A 135 -9.36 -3.80 7.36
C HIS A 135 -8.43 -4.43 8.39
N LEU A 136 -8.98 -4.88 9.51
CA LEU A 136 -8.21 -5.43 10.63
C LEU A 136 -7.75 -6.87 10.38
N GLN A 137 -8.48 -7.63 9.56
CA GLN A 137 -8.08 -8.96 9.16
C GLN A 137 -6.87 -8.94 8.22
N LEU A 138 -6.90 -8.08 7.19
CA LEU A 138 -5.80 -7.97 6.22
C LEU A 138 -4.62 -7.16 6.78
N TYR A 139 -4.89 -6.18 7.63
CA TYR A 139 -3.86 -5.32 8.24
C TYR A 139 -4.06 -5.27 9.75
N PRO A 140 -3.58 -6.29 10.48
CA PRO A 140 -3.77 -6.36 11.93
C PRO A 140 -3.13 -5.15 12.60
N ALA A 141 -3.86 -4.60 13.57
CA ALA A 141 -3.36 -3.48 14.36
C ALA A 141 -2.08 -3.89 15.11
N PRO A 142 -1.05 -3.03 15.15
CA PRO A 142 0.12 -3.25 15.99
C PRO A 142 -0.28 -3.45 17.46
N ARG A 143 0.64 -4.00 18.27
CA ARG A 143 0.42 -4.11 19.72
C ARG A 143 0.05 -2.74 20.31
N PRO A 144 -0.84 -2.64 21.31
CA PRO A 144 -1.35 -1.37 21.84
C PRO A 144 -0.28 -0.32 22.20
N ASN A 145 0.91 -0.78 22.57
CA ASN A 145 2.06 0.06 22.97
C ASN A 145 2.87 0.59 21.76
N ALA A 146 2.61 0.07 20.57
CA ALA A 146 3.25 0.42 19.30
C ALA A 146 2.26 1.00 18.27
N ILE A 147 0.97 1.12 18.64
CA ILE A 147 -0.03 1.76 17.78
C ILE A 147 0.24 3.27 17.76
N ASP A 148 0.51 3.79 16.58
CA ASP A 148 0.84 5.18 16.37
C ASP A 148 0.08 5.76 15.17
N PHE A 149 0.02 7.09 15.09
CA PHE A 149 -0.63 7.86 14.02
C PHE A 149 -0.23 7.40 12.59
N PRO A 150 1.02 7.00 12.29
CA PRO A 150 1.41 6.49 10.97
C PRO A 150 0.61 5.25 10.52
N PHE A 151 0.18 4.39 11.45
CA PHE A 151 -0.66 3.23 11.13
C PHE A 151 -2.01 3.71 10.58
N LEU A 152 -2.68 4.61 11.30
CA LEU A 152 -3.97 5.19 10.89
C LEU A 152 -3.87 5.88 9.52
N LEU A 153 -2.80 6.63 9.28
CA LEU A 153 -2.56 7.28 7.99
C LEU A 153 -2.33 6.29 6.85
N THR A 154 -1.65 5.18 7.12
CA THR A 154 -1.41 4.14 6.13
C THR A 154 -2.71 3.41 5.78
N MET A 155 -3.51 3.07 6.78
CA MET A 155 -4.84 2.49 6.57
C MET A 155 -5.76 3.43 5.80
N ARG A 156 -5.78 4.72 6.15
CA ARG A 156 -6.54 5.74 5.40
C ARG A 156 -6.09 5.83 3.95
N ARG A 157 -4.78 5.82 3.67
CA ARG A 157 -4.24 5.85 2.31
C ARG A 157 -4.70 4.65 1.48
N ARG A 158 -4.65 3.43 2.05
CA ARG A 158 -5.14 2.21 1.40
C ARG A 158 -6.63 2.25 1.11
N HIS A 159 -7.42 2.72 2.09
CA HIS A 159 -8.85 2.84 1.92
C HIS A 159 -9.22 3.87 0.85
N ILE A 160 -8.62 5.07 0.87
CA ILE A 160 -8.81 6.08 -0.18
C ILE A 160 -8.39 5.57 -1.56
N ALA A 161 -7.27 4.85 -1.65
CA ALA A 161 -6.83 4.24 -2.90
C ALA A 161 -7.86 3.25 -3.45
N SER A 162 -8.45 2.44 -2.58
CA SER A 162 -9.49 1.47 -2.94
C SER A 162 -10.77 2.18 -3.40
N LEU A 163 -11.28 3.14 -2.63
CA LEU A 163 -12.45 3.95 -3.02
C LEU A 163 -12.27 4.60 -4.41
N ARG A 164 -11.09 5.18 -4.66
CA ARG A 164 -10.79 5.82 -5.94
C ARG A 164 -10.70 4.83 -7.09
N LEU A 165 -10.05 3.68 -6.88
CA LEU A 165 -9.96 2.66 -7.91
C LEU A 165 -11.35 2.08 -8.20
N THR A 166 -12.10 1.70 -7.18
CA THR A 166 -13.47 1.18 -7.30
C THR A 166 -14.37 2.13 -8.08
N ARG A 167 -14.30 3.44 -7.79
CA ARG A 167 -15.03 4.45 -8.55
C ARG A 167 -14.67 4.40 -10.04
N GLN A 168 -13.37 4.44 -10.38
CA GLN A 168 -12.92 4.38 -11.78
C GLN A 168 -13.34 3.08 -12.49
N LEU A 169 -13.41 1.97 -11.76
CA LEU A 169 -13.87 0.70 -12.30
C LEU A 169 -15.40 0.68 -12.51
N ALA A 170 -16.17 1.18 -11.55
CA ALA A 170 -17.62 1.31 -11.66
C ALA A 170 -18.02 2.25 -12.80
N ASP A 171 -17.35 3.41 -12.91
CA ASP A 171 -17.53 4.37 -14.01
C ASP A 171 -17.19 3.74 -15.36
N HIS A 172 -16.21 2.83 -15.41
CA HIS A 172 -15.87 2.11 -16.64
C HIS A 172 -16.95 1.09 -17.05
N LEU A 173 -17.67 0.50 -16.10
CA LEU A 173 -18.68 -0.53 -16.34
C LEU A 173 -20.06 0.03 -16.63
N VAL A 174 -20.52 0.97 -15.80
CA VAL A 174 -21.90 1.50 -15.82
C VAL A 174 -21.98 2.86 -16.51
N GLY A 175 -20.82 3.49 -16.77
CA GLY A 175 -20.74 4.89 -17.17
C GLY A 175 -20.75 5.83 -15.96
N GLU A 176 -20.27 7.06 -16.16
CA GLU A 176 -20.31 8.08 -15.12
C GLU A 176 -21.74 8.63 -14.99
N PRO A 177 -22.33 8.65 -13.79
CA PRO A 177 -23.61 9.30 -13.57
C PRO A 177 -23.43 10.82 -13.57
N VAL A 178 -23.48 11.46 -14.74
CA VAL A 178 -23.43 12.93 -14.87
C VAL A 178 -24.85 13.50 -14.93
N GLU A 179 -25.18 14.38 -13.99
CA GLU A 179 -26.45 15.11 -13.95
C GLU A 179 -26.52 16.11 -15.12
N PRO A 180 -27.63 16.15 -15.89
CA PRO A 180 -29.02 16.15 -15.39
C PRO A 180 -29.91 14.99 -15.88
N ALA A 181 -29.37 13.97 -16.57
CA ALA A 181 -30.16 12.94 -17.27
C ALA A 181 -29.99 11.50 -16.70
N VAL A 182 -29.58 11.36 -15.44
CA VAL A 182 -29.32 10.03 -14.84
C VAL A 182 -30.64 9.36 -14.49
N SER A 183 -30.90 8.19 -15.10
CA SER A 183 -32.01 7.35 -14.66
C SER A 183 -31.76 6.85 -13.23
N PRO A 184 -32.77 6.84 -12.34
CA PRO A 184 -32.60 6.35 -10.97
C PRO A 184 -32.08 4.90 -10.92
N ARG A 185 -32.44 4.09 -11.92
CA ARG A 185 -31.95 2.73 -12.11
C ARG A 185 -30.43 2.66 -12.34
N GLN A 186 -29.87 3.58 -13.12
CA GLN A 186 -28.43 3.63 -13.37
C GLN A 186 -27.65 3.99 -12.10
N MET A 187 -28.15 4.93 -11.29
CA MET A 187 -27.53 5.30 -10.01
C MET A 187 -27.57 4.12 -9.01
N GLN A 188 -28.68 3.38 -8.95
CA GLN A 188 -28.79 2.18 -8.13
C GLN A 188 -27.83 1.08 -8.60
N LEU A 189 -27.74 0.84 -9.90
CA LEU A 189 -26.80 -0.12 -10.49
C LEU A 189 -25.36 0.27 -10.16
N TRP A 190 -24.99 1.54 -10.36
CA TRP A 190 -23.66 2.05 -10.05
C TRP A 190 -23.32 1.86 -8.57
N SER A 191 -24.27 2.17 -7.67
CA SER A 191 -24.08 2.02 -6.22
C SER A 191 -23.89 0.55 -5.84
N SER A 192 -24.71 -0.35 -6.40
CA SER A 192 -24.58 -1.80 -6.19
C SER A 192 -23.23 -2.35 -6.67
N VAL A 193 -22.81 -1.93 -7.88
CA VAL A 193 -21.49 -2.27 -8.44
C VAL A 193 -20.38 -1.76 -7.53
N TYR A 194 -20.43 -0.50 -7.16
CA TYR A 194 -19.44 0.12 -6.30
C TYR A 194 -19.30 -0.60 -4.95
N GLU A 195 -20.41 -0.88 -4.27
CA GLU A 195 -20.42 -1.55 -2.97
C GLU A 195 -19.88 -2.98 -3.04
N ARG A 196 -20.22 -3.75 -4.09
CA ARG A 196 -19.71 -5.12 -4.29
C ARG A 196 -18.23 -5.13 -4.62
N MET A 197 -17.76 -4.19 -5.43
CA MET A 197 -16.37 -4.15 -5.88
C MET A 197 -15.41 -3.63 -4.81
N LEU A 198 -15.85 -2.73 -3.92
CA LEU A 198 -14.99 -2.08 -2.92
C LEU A 198 -14.18 -3.07 -2.03
N PRO A 199 -14.80 -4.07 -1.37
CA PRO A 199 -14.04 -5.03 -0.57
C PRO A 199 -13.07 -5.86 -1.42
N LEU A 200 -13.47 -6.21 -2.65
CA LEU A 200 -12.63 -6.99 -3.56
C LEU A 200 -11.40 -6.20 -4.02
N VAL A 201 -11.57 -4.94 -4.40
CA VAL A 201 -10.47 -4.03 -4.74
C VAL A 201 -9.53 -3.82 -3.56
N PHE A 202 -10.08 -3.73 -2.33
CA PHE A 202 -9.27 -3.63 -1.12
C PHE A 202 -8.42 -4.90 -0.89
N GLY A 203 -8.99 -6.10 -1.10
CA GLY A 203 -8.27 -7.37 -1.04
C GLY A 203 -7.19 -7.52 -2.11
N VAL A 204 -7.45 -7.11 -3.36
CA VAL A 204 -6.43 -7.05 -4.42
C VAL A 204 -5.31 -6.07 -4.04
N GLY A 205 -5.67 -4.92 -3.47
CA GLY A 205 -4.70 -3.96 -2.95
C GLY A 205 -3.77 -4.56 -1.91
N TYR A 206 -4.30 -5.37 -0.99
CA TYR A 206 -3.51 -6.12 -0.01
C TYR A 206 -2.56 -7.13 -0.66
N PHE A 207 -3.05 -7.93 -1.61
CA PHE A 207 -2.20 -8.88 -2.32
C PHE A 207 -1.02 -8.17 -3.01
N LEU A 208 -1.29 -7.09 -3.74
CA LEU A 208 -0.26 -6.32 -4.44
C LEU A 208 0.73 -5.65 -3.48
N ASP A 209 0.26 -5.13 -2.34
CA ASP A 209 1.12 -4.52 -1.31
C ASP A 209 2.09 -5.55 -0.70
N GLU A 210 1.61 -6.73 -0.34
CA GLU A 210 2.44 -7.80 0.23
C GLU A 210 3.36 -8.43 -0.81
N HIS A 211 2.88 -8.65 -2.04
CA HIS A 211 3.71 -9.13 -3.15
C HIS A 211 4.86 -8.16 -3.44
N ARG A 212 4.58 -6.85 -3.52
CA ARG A 212 5.60 -5.80 -3.67
C ARG A 212 6.59 -5.82 -2.52
N ARG A 213 6.13 -5.96 -1.27
CA ARG A 213 7.02 -6.02 -0.09
C ARG A 213 8.01 -7.19 -0.20
N LEU A 214 7.51 -8.39 -0.50
CA LEU A 214 8.35 -9.59 -0.66
C LEU A 214 9.35 -9.47 -1.81
N LEU A 215 8.92 -8.94 -2.96
CA LEU A 215 9.79 -8.69 -4.10
C LEU A 215 10.96 -7.77 -3.74
N LEU A 216 10.65 -6.65 -3.08
CA LEU A 216 11.66 -5.66 -2.70
C LEU A 216 12.60 -6.19 -1.61
N GLU A 217 12.09 -6.94 -0.64
CA GLU A 217 12.93 -7.59 0.39
C GLU A 217 13.92 -8.59 -0.22
N ARG A 218 13.45 -9.40 -1.18
CA ARG A 218 14.31 -10.35 -1.89
C ARG A 218 15.39 -9.64 -2.72
N ASP A 219 14.98 -8.68 -3.55
CA ASP A 219 15.89 -8.09 -4.54
C ASP A 219 16.85 -7.07 -3.94
N LEU A 220 16.42 -6.30 -2.94
CA LEU A 220 17.28 -5.36 -2.23
C LEU A 220 18.17 -6.07 -1.19
N GLY A 221 17.84 -7.30 -0.79
CA GLY A 221 18.66 -8.13 0.11
C GLY A 221 19.85 -8.83 -0.57
N HIS A 222 19.89 -8.88 -1.90
CA HIS A 222 20.94 -9.55 -2.67
C HIS A 222 21.80 -8.54 -3.43
N ILE A 223 22.83 -8.00 -2.76
CA ILE A 223 23.76 -7.05 -3.36
C ILE A 223 24.59 -7.74 -4.45
N ARG A 224 24.55 -7.21 -5.68
CA ARG A 224 25.59 -7.44 -6.69
C ARG A 224 26.07 -6.09 -7.18
N PRO A 225 27.39 -5.77 -7.14
CA PRO A 225 27.88 -4.51 -7.65
C PRO A 225 27.62 -4.42 -9.16
N ARG A 226 26.70 -3.52 -9.54
CA ARG A 226 26.47 -3.10 -10.92
C ARG A 226 26.35 -1.58 -10.94
N SER A 227 26.73 -0.97 -12.07
CA SER A 227 26.85 0.48 -12.18
C SER A 227 25.53 1.19 -12.54
N ARG A 228 24.41 0.45 -12.65
CA ARG A 228 23.10 0.96 -13.09
C ARG A 228 21.97 0.19 -12.44
N ILE A 229 20.88 0.89 -12.14
CA ILE A 229 19.58 0.25 -11.87
C ILE A 229 19.11 -0.44 -13.14
N GLY A 230 18.86 -1.74 -13.03
CA GLY A 230 18.21 -2.50 -14.09
C GLY A 230 16.87 -3.05 -13.61
N TYR A 231 15.80 -2.75 -14.33
CA TYR A 231 14.55 -3.51 -14.19
C TYR A 231 14.57 -4.61 -15.23
N HIS A 232 14.43 -5.85 -14.79
CA HIS A 232 14.30 -6.99 -15.69
C HIS A 232 12.95 -7.62 -15.45
N VAL A 233 12.13 -7.68 -16.50
CA VAL A 233 10.93 -8.49 -16.43
C VAL A 233 11.34 -9.95 -16.54
N ARG A 234 11.09 -10.72 -15.48
CA ARG A 234 11.44 -12.14 -15.39
C ARG A 234 10.34 -12.87 -14.65
N THR A 235 10.14 -14.15 -14.98
CA THR A 235 9.41 -15.06 -14.09
C THR A 235 10.16 -15.12 -12.79
N THR A 236 9.55 -14.62 -11.72
CA THR A 236 10.18 -14.39 -10.42
C THR A 236 10.35 -15.74 -9.70
N PRO A 237 11.54 -16.39 -9.73
CA PRO A 237 11.67 -17.67 -9.05
C PRO A 237 11.76 -17.42 -7.54
N GLY A 238 11.12 -18.28 -6.74
CA GLY A 238 11.36 -18.36 -5.29
C GLY A 238 10.50 -17.47 -4.37
N ILE A 239 9.40 -16.88 -4.86
CA ILE A 239 8.41 -16.20 -3.97
C ILE A 239 7.05 -16.91 -3.88
N ALA A 240 6.82 -17.98 -4.65
CA ALA A 240 5.52 -18.65 -4.76
C ALA A 240 4.99 -19.18 -3.41
N ASP A 241 5.88 -19.70 -2.55
CA ASP A 241 5.50 -20.19 -1.23
C ASP A 241 5.04 -19.05 -0.30
N GLN A 242 5.69 -17.89 -0.40
CA GLN A 242 5.33 -16.69 0.32
C GLN A 242 4.04 -16.07 -0.23
N GLU A 243 3.83 -16.10 -1.55
CA GLU A 243 2.57 -15.70 -2.19
C GLU A 243 1.40 -16.57 -1.74
N ARG A 244 1.62 -17.89 -1.58
CA ARG A 244 0.61 -18.78 -1.00
C ARG A 244 0.22 -18.35 0.42
N LYS A 245 1.17 -17.87 1.23
CA LYS A 245 0.87 -17.33 2.57
C LYS A 245 0.03 -16.06 2.49
N ILE A 246 0.29 -15.17 1.52
CA ILE A 246 -0.55 -13.98 1.30
C ILE A 246 -1.98 -14.39 0.99
N VAL A 247 -2.19 -15.35 0.08
CA VAL A 247 -3.52 -15.83 -0.29
C VAL A 247 -4.24 -16.54 0.86
N LYS A 248 -3.51 -17.25 1.72
CA LYS A 248 -4.08 -17.86 2.93
C LYS A 248 -4.65 -16.83 3.91
N ASN A 249 -4.09 -15.61 3.95
CA ASN A 249 -4.58 -14.52 4.79
C ASN A 249 -5.84 -13.84 4.24
N LEU A 250 -6.13 -14.00 2.93
CA LEU A 250 -7.38 -13.55 2.34
C LEU A 250 -8.54 -14.45 2.80
N ASP A 251 -9.74 -13.86 2.87
CA ASP A 251 -10.98 -14.59 3.16
C ASP A 251 -11.13 -15.81 2.25
N ALA A 252 -11.17 -16.99 2.85
CA ALA A 252 -11.33 -18.26 2.14
C ALA A 252 -12.47 -18.25 1.11
N PRO A 253 -13.72 -17.82 1.44
CA PRO A 253 -14.81 -17.85 0.48
C PRO A 253 -14.70 -16.81 -0.64
N LEU A 254 -13.81 -15.81 -0.50
CA LEU A 254 -13.65 -14.71 -1.45
C LEU A 254 -12.36 -14.79 -2.28
N ARG A 255 -11.49 -15.79 -2.06
CA ARG A 255 -10.17 -15.89 -2.71
C ARG A 255 -10.26 -15.82 -4.23
N LEU A 256 -11.25 -16.49 -4.79
CA LEU A 256 -11.42 -16.58 -6.23
C LEU A 256 -11.99 -15.27 -6.80
N GLN A 257 -12.91 -14.63 -6.09
CA GLN A 257 -13.46 -13.31 -6.43
C GLN A 257 -12.38 -12.22 -6.36
N TYR A 258 -11.45 -12.29 -5.40
CA TYR A 258 -10.29 -11.41 -5.38
C TYR A 258 -9.41 -11.60 -6.62
N PHE A 259 -9.17 -12.85 -7.04
CA PHE A 259 -8.43 -13.13 -8.28
C PHE A 259 -9.17 -12.61 -9.53
N TYR A 260 -10.48 -12.82 -9.63
CA TYR A 260 -11.26 -12.30 -10.76
C TYR A 260 -11.30 -10.77 -10.79
N MET A 261 -11.38 -10.13 -9.63
CA MET A 261 -11.22 -8.67 -9.51
C MET A 261 -9.83 -8.21 -9.98
N TYR A 262 -8.78 -8.95 -9.63
CA TYR A 262 -7.42 -8.67 -10.13
C TYR A 262 -7.36 -8.78 -11.66
N CYS A 263 -7.89 -9.85 -12.25
CA CYS A 263 -7.98 -10.01 -13.70
C CYS A 263 -8.74 -8.85 -14.34
N PHE A 264 -9.87 -8.45 -13.77
CA PHE A 264 -10.65 -7.32 -14.25
C PHE A 264 -9.86 -6.00 -14.19
N ILE A 265 -9.18 -5.71 -13.07
CA ILE A 265 -8.31 -4.52 -12.95
C ILE A 265 -7.25 -4.52 -14.06
N VAL A 266 -6.59 -5.66 -14.30
CA VAL A 266 -5.57 -5.79 -15.35
C VAL A 266 -6.17 -5.57 -16.74
N GLN A 267 -7.34 -6.14 -17.02
CA GLN A 267 -8.04 -5.94 -18.29
C GLN A 267 -8.38 -4.46 -18.53
N VAL A 268 -8.95 -3.77 -17.54
CA VAL A 268 -9.28 -2.34 -17.63
C VAL A 268 -8.02 -1.50 -17.82
N LEU A 269 -6.98 -1.81 -17.04
CA LEU A 269 -5.69 -1.12 -17.13
C LEU A 269 -5.09 -1.24 -18.54
N LEU A 270 -4.97 -2.47 -19.05
CA LEU A 270 -4.44 -2.73 -20.40
C LEU A 270 -5.27 -2.07 -21.50
N ARG A 271 -6.60 -2.08 -21.36
CA ARG A 271 -7.50 -1.42 -22.32
C ARG A 271 -7.33 0.09 -22.32
N LYS A 272 -7.22 0.71 -21.15
CA LYS A 272 -7.09 2.18 -20.99
C LYS A 272 -5.69 2.70 -21.34
N THR A 273 -4.67 1.83 -21.34
CA THR A 273 -3.30 2.15 -21.77
C THR A 273 -3.00 1.78 -23.23
N ARG A 274 -4.00 1.33 -23.99
CA ARG A 274 -3.91 1.13 -25.44
C ARG A 274 -4.55 2.32 -26.17
N PRO A 275 -3.99 2.74 -27.33
CA PRO A 275 -4.65 3.72 -28.18
C PRO A 275 -6.00 3.15 -28.69
N ALA A 276 -6.99 4.02 -28.92
CA ALA A 276 -8.23 3.63 -29.57
C ALA A 276 -7.96 3.19 -31.02
N SER A 277 -8.65 2.15 -31.49
CA SER A 277 -8.36 1.46 -32.76
C SER A 277 -8.44 2.38 -34.00
N SER A 278 -7.37 2.34 -34.80
CA SER A 278 -7.17 2.63 -36.25
C SER A 278 -7.68 3.93 -36.90
N ALA A 279 -8.86 4.46 -36.61
CA ALA A 279 -9.39 5.63 -37.33
C ALA A 279 -8.73 6.96 -36.90
N GLU A 280 -8.37 7.12 -35.63
CA GLU A 280 -7.63 8.29 -35.11
C GLU A 280 -6.10 8.19 -35.27
N ALA A 281 -5.59 6.99 -35.55
CA ALA A 281 -4.15 6.72 -35.68
C ALA A 281 -3.54 7.44 -36.89
N VAL A 282 -4.29 7.56 -37.99
CA VAL A 282 -3.84 8.23 -39.22
C VAL A 282 -3.77 9.76 -39.02
N ALA A 283 -4.75 10.34 -38.33
CA ALA A 283 -4.80 11.78 -38.07
C ALA A 283 -3.72 12.25 -37.07
N THR A 284 -3.25 11.36 -36.19
CA THR A 284 -2.20 11.67 -35.19
C THR A 284 -0.78 11.33 -35.65
N PHE A 285 -0.61 10.45 -36.64
CA PHE A 285 0.69 10.15 -37.25
C PHE A 285 1.34 11.40 -37.89
N LEU A 286 0.52 12.28 -38.48
CA LEU A 286 0.95 13.56 -39.06
C LEU A 286 1.46 14.58 -38.03
N ARG A 287 1.28 14.34 -36.72
CA ARG A 287 1.71 15.25 -35.65
C ARG A 287 3.00 14.82 -34.92
N GLY A 288 3.63 13.70 -35.31
CA GLY A 288 4.94 13.29 -34.76
C GLY A 288 4.92 12.67 -33.36
N TRP A 289 3.78 12.16 -32.89
CA TRP A 289 3.67 11.54 -31.56
C TRP A 289 3.93 10.04 -31.68
N SER A 290 4.91 9.51 -30.92
CA SER A 290 5.21 8.07 -30.94
C SER A 290 3.98 7.25 -30.52
N HIS A 291 3.41 6.50 -31.46
CA HIS A 291 2.15 5.75 -31.35
C HIS A 291 2.29 4.41 -30.59
N GLN A 292 3.44 4.12 -30.00
CA GLN A 292 3.66 2.79 -29.42
C GLN A 292 2.82 2.62 -28.14
N PRO A 293 1.97 1.56 -28.06
CA PRO A 293 1.19 1.26 -26.87
C PRO A 293 2.12 1.03 -25.67
N ALA A 294 1.60 1.24 -24.45
CA ALA A 294 2.35 0.86 -23.25
C ALA A 294 2.70 -0.63 -23.32
N CYS A 295 3.98 -0.95 -23.15
CA CYS A 295 4.40 -2.35 -23.15
C CYS A 295 3.92 -3.03 -21.86
N TYR A 296 3.71 -4.36 -21.93
CA TYR A 296 3.24 -5.15 -20.80
C TYR A 296 4.17 -5.06 -19.59
N GLU A 297 5.47 -4.90 -19.85
CA GLU A 297 6.51 -4.73 -18.84
C GLU A 297 6.34 -3.44 -18.05
N ASP A 298 6.06 -2.32 -18.73
CA ASP A 298 5.84 -1.03 -18.07
C ASP A 298 4.54 -1.06 -17.25
N VAL A 299 3.51 -1.75 -17.74
CA VAL A 299 2.25 -1.94 -17.02
C VAL A 299 2.45 -2.81 -15.78
N ALA A 300 3.21 -3.91 -15.90
CA ALA A 300 3.56 -4.76 -14.77
C ALA A 300 4.38 -4.01 -13.71
N PHE A 301 5.40 -3.28 -14.15
CA PHE A 301 6.22 -2.41 -13.30
C PHE A 301 5.35 -1.40 -12.54
N PHE A 302 4.44 -0.74 -13.25
CA PHE A 302 3.56 0.27 -12.69
C PHE A 302 2.53 -0.34 -11.71
N LEU A 303 1.95 -1.50 -12.03
CA LEU A 303 1.00 -2.19 -11.19
C LEU A 303 1.65 -2.68 -9.88
N ILE A 304 2.81 -3.34 -9.99
CA ILE A 304 3.51 -3.92 -8.84
C ILE A 304 4.09 -2.83 -7.94
N LEU A 305 4.91 -1.91 -8.46
CA LEU A 305 5.58 -0.91 -7.62
C LEU A 305 4.66 0.27 -7.25
N GLY A 306 3.70 0.60 -8.11
CA GLY A 306 2.76 1.70 -7.87
C GLY A 306 1.55 1.30 -7.03
N GLY A 307 1.12 0.03 -7.11
CA GLY A 307 -0.07 -0.47 -6.43
C GLY A 307 -1.37 0.19 -6.88
N ILE A 308 -2.47 -0.20 -6.26
CA ILE A 308 -3.83 0.26 -6.63
C ILE A 308 -4.00 1.79 -6.56
N GLY A 309 -3.26 2.47 -5.69
CA GLY A 309 -3.34 3.93 -5.55
C GLY A 309 -2.78 4.69 -6.74
N ARG A 310 -1.76 4.15 -7.43
CA ARG A 310 -1.24 4.74 -8.67
C ARG A 310 -2.10 4.34 -9.85
N VAL A 311 -2.61 3.11 -9.88
CA VAL A 311 -3.59 2.64 -10.88
C VAL A 311 -4.84 3.53 -10.88
N ALA A 312 -5.41 3.82 -9.71
CA ALA A 312 -6.57 4.71 -9.61
C ALA A 312 -6.30 6.10 -10.22
N LYS A 313 -5.11 6.67 -9.96
CA LYS A 313 -4.72 7.98 -10.52
C LYS A 313 -4.54 7.95 -12.02
N LEU A 314 -3.95 6.87 -12.54
CA LEU A 314 -3.79 6.67 -13.98
C LEU A 314 -5.16 6.56 -14.66
N LEU A 315 -6.06 5.73 -14.13
CA LEU A 315 -7.39 5.55 -14.73
C LEU A 315 -8.22 6.84 -14.73
N ALA A 316 -8.05 7.67 -13.69
CA ALA A 316 -8.68 8.99 -13.59
C ALA A 316 -8.16 10.03 -14.58
N CYS A 317 -7.02 9.80 -15.25
CA CYS A 317 -6.58 10.69 -16.33
C CYS A 317 -7.58 10.60 -17.49
N PRO A 318 -8.12 11.73 -18.00
CA PRO A 318 -9.14 11.73 -19.05
C PRO A 318 -8.62 11.18 -20.39
N THR A 319 -7.42 11.60 -20.79
CA THR A 319 -6.88 11.33 -22.13
C THR A 319 -5.85 10.20 -22.14
N TYR A 320 -5.74 9.49 -23.27
CA TYR A 320 -4.70 8.46 -23.47
C TYR A 320 -3.28 9.03 -23.32
N SER A 321 -3.04 10.22 -23.86
CA SER A 321 -1.73 10.88 -23.80
C SER A 321 -1.31 11.21 -22.37
N GLU A 322 -2.24 11.67 -21.53
CA GLU A 322 -1.99 11.88 -20.10
C GLU A 322 -1.69 10.59 -19.36
N ARG A 323 -2.45 9.52 -19.62
CA ARG A 323 -2.17 8.18 -19.04
C ARG A 323 -0.77 7.70 -19.39
N ARG A 324 -0.39 7.81 -20.67
CA ARG A 324 0.94 7.43 -21.15
C ARG A 324 2.04 8.26 -20.51
N ARG A 325 1.85 9.59 -20.43
CA ARG A 325 2.80 10.50 -19.77
C ARG A 325 2.93 10.17 -18.29
N TYR A 326 1.83 9.84 -17.60
CA TYR A 326 1.83 9.47 -16.19
C TYR A 326 2.61 8.18 -15.94
N LEU A 327 2.38 7.15 -16.76
CA LEU A 327 3.10 5.88 -16.69
C LEU A 327 4.61 6.05 -16.95
N LEU A 328 4.98 6.79 -18.00
CA LEU A 328 6.39 7.10 -18.29
C LEU A 328 7.03 7.90 -17.15
N SER A 329 6.33 8.92 -16.64
CA SER A 329 6.79 9.76 -15.54
C SER A 329 7.01 8.95 -14.26
N PHE A 330 6.17 7.95 -13.97
CA PHE A 330 6.37 7.07 -12.83
C PHE A 330 7.71 6.33 -12.94
N ARG A 331 8.01 5.74 -14.11
CA ARG A 331 9.26 5.03 -14.36
C ARG A 331 10.48 5.95 -14.27
N THR A 332 10.44 7.14 -14.87
CA THR A 332 11.56 8.09 -14.81
C THR A 332 11.78 8.65 -13.40
N HIS A 333 10.72 8.81 -12.61
CA HIS A 333 10.84 9.25 -11.22
C HIS A 333 11.50 8.22 -10.29
N MET A 334 11.40 6.92 -10.61
CA MET A 334 12.03 5.85 -9.84
C MET A 334 13.54 5.70 -10.13
N SER A 335 14.06 6.29 -11.21
CA SER A 335 15.48 6.17 -11.58
C SER A 335 16.33 7.30 -10.98
N PRO A 336 17.48 6.99 -10.35
CA PRO A 336 18.41 7.97 -9.78
C PRO A 336 19.10 8.80 -10.84
N HIS A 337 19.17 8.29 -12.08
CA HIS A 337 19.81 8.97 -13.19
C HIS A 337 18.90 10.04 -13.82
N THR A 338 17.58 9.95 -13.60
CA THR A 338 16.59 10.82 -14.26
C THR A 338 15.81 11.69 -13.30
N SER A 339 15.82 11.39 -11.99
CA SER A 339 15.05 12.14 -10.99
C SER A 339 15.90 12.47 -9.77
N LYS A 340 15.91 13.73 -9.35
CA LYS A 340 16.53 14.16 -8.07
C LYS A 340 15.75 13.66 -6.84
N CYS A 341 14.47 13.32 -7.02
CA CYS A 341 13.58 12.90 -5.93
C CYS A 341 13.40 11.37 -5.84
N TRP A 342 14.19 10.57 -6.58
CA TRP A 342 14.05 9.12 -6.67
C TRP A 342 13.94 8.43 -5.29
N ARG A 343 14.75 8.83 -4.31
CA ARG A 343 14.70 8.28 -2.94
C ARG A 343 13.32 8.44 -2.29
N ARG A 344 12.64 9.56 -2.53
CA ARG A 344 11.27 9.79 -2.02
C ARG A 344 10.30 8.83 -2.69
N HIS A 345 10.41 8.63 -3.99
CA HIS A 345 9.54 7.70 -4.73
C HIS A 345 9.73 6.25 -4.30
N TRP A 346 10.97 5.84 -3.98
CA TRP A 346 11.24 4.51 -3.41
C TRP A 346 10.73 4.35 -1.99
N LYS A 347 10.82 5.40 -1.15
CA LYS A 347 10.16 5.42 0.16
C LYS A 347 8.64 5.28 0.04
N ASP A 348 8.04 5.98 -0.92
CA ASP A 348 6.61 5.85 -1.21
C ASP A 348 6.24 4.46 -1.72
N ALA A 349 7.15 3.79 -2.45
CA ALA A 349 7.01 2.41 -2.91
C ALA A 349 7.33 1.37 -1.82
N GLY A 350 7.59 1.79 -0.57
CA GLY A 350 7.75 0.91 0.60
C GLY A 350 9.19 0.63 1.03
N VAL A 351 10.20 1.22 0.40
CA VAL A 351 11.61 1.07 0.82
C VAL A 351 11.92 2.10 1.92
N VAL A 352 11.78 1.66 3.17
CA VAL A 352 11.95 2.54 4.35
C VAL A 352 13.37 2.58 4.91
N SER A 353 14.17 1.53 4.71
CA SER A 353 15.55 1.48 5.22
C SER A 353 16.47 2.37 4.40
N PRO A 354 17.21 3.32 5.02
CA PRO A 354 18.20 4.14 4.33
C PRO A 354 19.28 3.31 3.62
N ALA A 355 19.75 2.23 4.25
CA ALA A 355 20.75 1.33 3.67
C ALA A 355 20.25 0.70 2.36
N LEU A 356 19.01 0.18 2.35
CA LEU A 356 18.42 -0.37 1.13
C LEU A 356 18.26 0.69 0.04
N LEU A 357 18.02 1.96 0.40
CA LEU A 357 17.98 3.04 -0.59
C LEU A 357 19.36 3.31 -1.19
N ASP A 358 20.44 3.16 -0.43
CA ASP A 358 21.80 3.34 -0.93
C ASP A 358 22.22 2.22 -1.89
N ASP A 359 21.63 1.04 -1.75
CA ASP A 359 21.90 -0.11 -2.62
C ASP A 359 21.16 -0.03 -3.97
N ILE A 360 20.03 0.68 -4.02
CA ILE A 360 19.15 0.77 -5.21
C ILE A 360 19.92 1.08 -6.51
N PRO A 361 20.84 2.08 -6.60
CA PRO A 361 21.60 2.38 -7.82
C PRO A 361 22.39 1.20 -8.39
N CYS A 362 22.71 0.21 -7.55
CA CYS A 362 23.49 -0.97 -7.90
C CYS A 362 22.65 -2.25 -8.04
N THR A 363 21.35 -2.19 -7.79
CA THR A 363 20.49 -3.37 -7.74
C THR A 363 19.78 -3.64 -9.07
N GLN A 364 19.58 -4.91 -9.39
CA GLN A 364 18.63 -5.34 -10.41
C GLN A 364 17.34 -5.81 -9.75
N ILE A 365 16.22 -5.22 -10.14
CA ILE A 365 14.91 -5.53 -9.58
C ILE A 365 14.15 -6.37 -10.61
N GLY A 366 13.81 -7.59 -10.20
CA GLY A 366 13.04 -8.54 -11.01
C GLY A 366 11.56 -8.21 -10.92
N ILE A 367 10.97 -7.73 -12.01
CA ILE A 367 9.54 -7.44 -12.08
C ILE A 367 8.84 -8.65 -12.69
N THR A 368 7.81 -9.14 -12.01
CA THR A 368 7.01 -10.27 -12.47
C THR A 368 6.19 -9.88 -13.71
N GLN A 369 6.06 -10.78 -14.69
CA GLN A 369 5.14 -10.57 -15.83
C GLN A 369 3.69 -10.58 -15.35
N LEU A 370 2.78 -9.87 -16.04
CA LEU A 370 1.38 -9.72 -15.59
C LEU A 370 0.64 -11.06 -15.41
N ASP A 371 0.88 -12.00 -16.31
CA ASP A 371 0.34 -13.37 -16.29
C ASP A 371 0.97 -14.23 -15.18
N GLN A 372 2.14 -13.84 -14.68
CA GLN A 372 2.82 -14.51 -13.57
C GLN A 372 2.43 -13.93 -12.21
N ILE A 373 1.65 -12.84 -12.17
CA ILE A 373 1.11 -12.28 -10.94
C ILE A 373 -0.19 -13.01 -10.62
N TRP A 374 -0.22 -13.75 -9.51
CA TRP A 374 -1.37 -14.47 -8.95
C TRP A 374 -1.89 -15.66 -9.77
N ALA A 375 -1.92 -15.58 -11.10
CA ALA A 375 -2.50 -16.63 -11.94
C ALA A 375 -1.81 -18.01 -11.82
N PRO A 376 -0.46 -18.13 -11.73
CA PRO A 376 0.19 -19.42 -11.54
C PRO A 376 -0.20 -20.08 -10.21
N LEU A 377 -0.34 -19.26 -9.16
CA LEU A 377 -0.75 -19.73 -7.84
C LEU A 377 -2.20 -20.26 -7.87
N ILE A 378 -3.11 -19.56 -8.54
CA ILE A 378 -4.49 -20.04 -8.72
C ILE A 378 -4.51 -21.31 -9.58
N ALA A 379 -3.76 -21.35 -10.69
CA ALA A 379 -3.69 -22.56 -11.52
C ALA A 379 -3.18 -23.77 -10.73
N GLN A 380 -2.22 -23.59 -9.82
CA GLN A 380 -1.76 -24.65 -8.94
C GLN A 380 -2.83 -25.06 -7.91
N MET A 381 -3.58 -24.10 -7.36
CA MET A 381 -4.70 -24.38 -6.45
C MET A 381 -5.85 -25.11 -7.15
N MET A 382 -6.03 -24.89 -8.46
CA MET A 382 -7.04 -25.54 -9.30
C MET A 382 -6.56 -26.86 -9.92
N GLY A 383 -5.29 -27.23 -9.73
CA GLY A 383 -4.70 -28.42 -10.34
C GLY A 383 -5.29 -29.75 -9.83
N PRO A 384 -5.17 -30.84 -10.62
CA PRO A 384 -5.61 -32.16 -10.22
C PRO A 384 -4.83 -32.62 -8.98
N GLY A 385 -5.55 -32.94 -7.89
CA GLY A 385 -4.98 -33.34 -6.60
C GLY A 385 -4.87 -32.23 -5.54
N SER A 386 -5.14 -30.96 -5.89
CA SER A 386 -5.27 -29.90 -4.90
C SER A 386 -6.59 -30.02 -4.13
N ARG A 387 -6.51 -29.93 -2.79
CA ARG A 387 -7.66 -29.87 -1.87
C ARG A 387 -8.07 -28.44 -1.50
N ASP A 388 -7.41 -27.44 -2.08
CA ASP A 388 -7.62 -26.03 -1.72
C ASP A 388 -8.94 -25.45 -2.27
N CYS A 389 -9.51 -26.07 -3.31
CA CYS A 389 -10.74 -25.64 -3.98
C CYS A 389 -11.64 -26.85 -4.27
N SER A 390 -12.96 -26.62 -4.25
CA SER A 390 -13.98 -27.60 -4.63
C SER A 390 -13.97 -27.88 -6.14
N GLU A 391 -14.51 -29.05 -6.54
CA GLU A 391 -14.60 -29.42 -7.96
C GLU A 391 -15.50 -28.48 -8.77
N GLN A 392 -16.51 -27.87 -8.14
CA GLN A 392 -17.36 -26.86 -8.76
C GLN A 392 -16.57 -25.58 -9.07
N GLU A 393 -15.74 -25.11 -8.14
CA GLU A 393 -14.88 -23.94 -8.34
C GLU A 393 -13.85 -24.17 -9.46
N LYS A 394 -13.30 -25.39 -9.57
CA LYS A 394 -12.37 -25.76 -10.64
C LYS A 394 -13.02 -25.71 -12.03
N ARG A 395 -14.24 -26.25 -12.17
CA ARG A 395 -15.01 -26.18 -13.43
C ARG A 395 -15.31 -24.73 -13.82
N ARG A 396 -15.83 -23.95 -12.87
CA ARG A 396 -16.17 -22.52 -13.06
C ARG A 396 -14.94 -21.68 -13.44
N TYR A 397 -13.77 -21.98 -12.84
CA TYR A 397 -12.51 -21.34 -13.20
C TYR A 397 -12.13 -21.56 -14.67
N GLU A 398 -12.23 -22.79 -15.18
CA GLU A 398 -11.90 -23.09 -16.58
C GLU A 398 -12.88 -22.40 -17.55
N GLU A 399 -14.18 -22.38 -17.24
CA GLU A 399 -15.20 -21.66 -18.03
C GLU A 399 -14.92 -20.15 -18.10
N LEU A 400 -14.57 -19.54 -16.97
CA LEU A 400 -14.28 -18.10 -16.90
C LEU A 400 -12.96 -17.72 -17.57
N LYS A 401 -11.96 -18.61 -17.49
CA LYS A 401 -10.69 -18.45 -18.19
C LYS A 401 -10.88 -18.46 -19.70
N LEU A 402 -11.77 -19.29 -20.23
CA LEU A 402 -12.10 -19.34 -21.65
C LEU A 402 -12.96 -18.14 -22.09
N SER A 403 -13.96 -17.77 -21.30
CA SER A 403 -14.92 -16.71 -21.68
C SER A 403 -14.39 -15.30 -21.43
N GLY A 404 -13.43 -15.12 -20.53
CA GLY A 404 -12.91 -13.81 -20.12
C GLY A 404 -13.92 -12.94 -19.36
N LYS A 405 -15.09 -13.49 -18.99
CA LYS A 405 -16.22 -12.80 -18.33
C LYS A 405 -16.05 -12.70 -16.81
N PHE A 406 -14.84 -12.43 -16.33
CA PHE A 406 -14.52 -12.34 -14.90
C PHE A 406 -15.40 -11.33 -14.14
N ILE A 407 -15.86 -10.27 -14.82
CA ILE A 407 -16.69 -9.26 -14.19
C ILE A 407 -18.10 -9.77 -13.87
N ASN A 408 -18.72 -10.57 -14.73
CA ASN A 408 -20.05 -11.12 -14.48
C ASN A 408 -20.04 -12.02 -13.25
N GLU A 409 -18.94 -12.75 -13.07
CA GLU A 409 -18.70 -13.58 -11.88
C GLU A 409 -18.52 -12.76 -10.61
N VAL A 410 -17.64 -11.75 -10.65
CA VAL A 410 -17.42 -10.81 -9.53
C VAL A 410 -18.74 -10.17 -9.08
N MET A 411 -19.65 -9.98 -10.03
CA MET A 411 -20.86 -9.23 -9.83
C MET A 411 -22.04 -10.14 -9.49
N GLY A 412 -21.96 -11.45 -9.76
CA GLY A 412 -23.04 -12.42 -9.55
C GLY A 412 -24.21 -12.26 -10.52
N TYR A 413 -24.09 -11.36 -11.50
CA TYR A 413 -25.07 -11.12 -12.56
C TYR A 413 -24.38 -10.49 -13.78
N ASP A 414 -24.96 -10.67 -14.96
CA ASP A 414 -24.52 -10.00 -16.17
C ASP A 414 -24.92 -8.51 -16.10
N ILE A 415 -23.96 -7.64 -15.80
CA ILE A 415 -24.20 -6.19 -15.73
C ILE A 415 -24.59 -5.63 -17.11
N LEU A 416 -24.11 -6.24 -18.20
CA LEU A 416 -24.37 -5.76 -19.56
C LEU A 416 -25.78 -6.11 -20.04
N GLN A 417 -26.39 -7.14 -19.46
CA GLN A 417 -27.74 -7.62 -19.84
C GLN A 417 -28.79 -7.50 -18.71
N GLY A 418 -28.39 -7.19 -17.47
CA GLY A 418 -29.28 -7.09 -16.32
C GLY A 418 -29.90 -8.42 -15.86
N ARG A 419 -29.28 -9.58 -16.17
CA ARG A 419 -29.76 -10.93 -15.81
C ARG A 419 -28.80 -11.65 -14.86
N ALA A 420 -29.26 -12.64 -14.10
CA ALA A 420 -28.40 -13.47 -13.25
C ALA A 420 -27.29 -14.16 -14.07
N ALA A 421 -26.09 -14.30 -13.49
CA ALA A 421 -24.89 -14.75 -14.22
C ALA A 421 -25.02 -16.17 -14.79
N ASP A 422 -25.91 -16.98 -14.21
CA ASP A 422 -26.09 -18.39 -14.53
C ASP A 422 -27.22 -18.64 -15.54
N GLY A 423 -27.80 -17.61 -16.16
CA GLY A 423 -28.71 -17.79 -17.30
C GLY A 423 -29.99 -18.58 -17.02
N GLY A 424 -30.44 -18.65 -15.77
CA GLY A 424 -31.71 -19.30 -15.42
C GLY A 424 -32.89 -18.55 -16.03
N GLU A 425 -33.49 -19.14 -17.06
CA GLU A 425 -34.84 -18.82 -17.50
C GLU A 425 -35.78 -19.10 -16.32
N LEU A 426 -36.40 -18.05 -15.79
CA LEU A 426 -37.68 -18.23 -15.13
C LEU A 426 -38.67 -18.37 -16.28
N ASP A 427 -39.15 -19.59 -16.47
CA ASP A 427 -40.34 -19.91 -17.27
C ASP A 427 -41.50 -19.04 -16.75
N ASP A 428 -41.68 -17.87 -17.36
CA ASP A 428 -43.01 -17.28 -17.50
C ASP A 428 -43.67 -17.99 -18.68
N ASP A 429 -44.09 -19.23 -18.44
CA ASP A 429 -45.12 -19.88 -19.24
C ASP A 429 -46.43 -19.12 -18.97
N HIS A 430 -46.71 -18.17 -19.86
CA HIS A 430 -48.06 -17.74 -20.15
C HIS A 430 -48.89 -18.96 -20.61
N GLU A 431 -50.01 -19.22 -19.94
CA GLU A 431 -51.38 -19.08 -20.48
C GLU A 431 -52.42 -19.88 -19.68
N PRO A 432 -53.72 -19.55 -19.78
CA PRO A 432 -54.35 -18.54 -20.67
C PRO A 432 -54.98 -17.33 -19.99
#